data_AF-A0A2H3B3A4-F1
#
_entry.id   AF-A0A2H3B3A4-F1
#
_cell.length_a   1.000
_cell.length_b   1.000
_cell.length_c   1.000
_cell.angle_alpha   90.00
_cell.angle_beta   90.00
_cell.angle_gamma   90.00
#
_symmetry.space_group_name_H-M   'P 1'
#
loop_
_entity.id
_entity.type
_entity.pdbx_description
1 polymer ?
#
loop_
_entity_poly.entity_id
_entity_poly.type
_entity_poly.pdbx_seq_one_letter_code
_entity_poly.pdbx_strand_id
1 'polypeptide(L)'
;MVRIPDDSASLTTCPVHRTRQKKAQTYKSAHAAAVKTIVKKEEPSDNDNIPPLLRSPSPKIGDIHGWRHPAELEYLEAVDWSKADVIKFLITHSFSVPGRPPHRGRWTTITSGDGSTTVIPTPYRIPLMFAANFQWTSLQLVLSVDTKIRQKEWNEYKGGILHISRLCDTLLCAARRAMNVGMKRTWRCKTFDRALVRYRMGWLLSDPEKVEEFWDMYGNEEYEKDPVKLDWKRWVLKGYKGFKLDEEQIEGGISLDHWVDGLKKYKDDWVWDAVNAFPSSLCALQCLAHWKKTGTWGQEFEAPAPAVSHEIPFSTEPVSCDTHITSPDQKHNPTSTEFFEILHSRFKAQEQRISLLEAEVRKLKHGQADITFPPHPSPPPTAFIPAKNFPDIHDRECTESFWNHPLERFLDLSCLDDLEPVVMSRSGAEETTNQASSAGPIKSLRKLQRTGN
;
A
#
# COMPACT_ATOMS: atom_id res chain seq x y z
N MET A 1 -12.79 25.80 83.34
CA MET A 1 -13.47 24.60 82.79
C MET A 1 -13.25 24.61 81.27
N VAL A 2 -12.11 24.09 80.82
CA VAL A 2 -11.77 23.86 79.41
C VAL A 2 -10.89 22.61 79.43
N ARG A 3 -11.37 21.52 78.82
CA ARG A 3 -10.64 20.25 78.68
C ARG A 3 -10.07 20.20 77.27
N ILE A 4 -8.76 20.00 77.20
CA ILE A 4 -8.02 19.57 76.00
C ILE A 4 -7.99 18.03 76.05
N PRO A 5 -8.18 17.32 74.93
CA PRO A 5 -7.66 15.97 74.78
C PRO A 5 -6.56 15.88 73.72
N ASP A 6 -5.59 15.04 74.04
CA ASP A 6 -4.60 14.43 73.15
C ASP A 6 -5.25 13.71 71.96
N ASP A 7 -4.59 13.70 70.80
CA ASP A 7 -3.98 12.45 70.32
C ASP A 7 -3.16 12.64 69.05
N SER A 8 -1.98 12.03 69.08
CA SER A 8 -1.01 11.91 67.99
C SER A 8 -1.18 10.56 67.30
N ALA A 9 -1.38 10.54 65.98
CA ALA A 9 -1.12 9.35 65.16
C ALA A 9 -0.96 9.71 63.67
N SER A 10 0.29 9.80 63.23
CA SER A 10 0.70 9.78 61.82
C SER A 10 0.82 8.33 61.34
N LEU A 11 0.09 7.94 60.29
CA LEU A 11 0.39 6.73 59.52
C LEU A 11 0.16 6.99 58.02
N THR A 12 1.27 7.27 57.32
CA THR A 12 1.43 7.17 55.87
C THR A 12 1.55 5.69 55.48
N THR A 13 0.59 5.17 54.72
CA THR A 13 0.63 3.85 54.11
C THR A 13 1.11 3.94 52.64
N CYS A 14 2.33 3.49 52.40
CA CYS A 14 2.86 3.25 51.05
C CYS A 14 2.33 1.91 50.50
N PRO A 15 1.97 1.81 49.21
CA PRO A 15 1.54 0.55 48.61
C PRO A 15 2.71 -0.39 48.36
N VAL A 16 2.54 -1.63 48.81
CA VAL A 16 3.48 -2.75 48.70
C VAL A 16 3.61 -3.21 47.24
N HIS A 17 4.79 -3.03 46.64
CA HIS A 17 5.16 -3.63 45.36
C HIS A 17 5.26 -5.16 45.49
N ARG A 18 4.38 -5.86 44.78
CA ARG A 18 4.34 -7.32 44.70
C ARG A 18 5.43 -7.82 43.74
N THR A 19 6.54 -8.29 44.29
CA THR A 19 7.66 -8.88 43.56
C THR A 19 7.24 -10.22 42.95
N ARG A 20 7.06 -10.26 41.62
CA ARG A 20 6.70 -11.48 40.88
C ARG A 20 7.93 -12.38 40.74
N GLN A 21 8.04 -13.42 41.57
CA GLN A 21 9.04 -14.47 41.43
C GLN A 21 8.87 -15.18 40.06
N LYS A 22 9.91 -15.12 39.22
CA LYS A 22 10.01 -15.93 38.00
C LYS A 22 10.38 -17.36 38.38
N LYS A 23 9.42 -18.28 38.32
CA LYS A 23 9.71 -19.72 38.29
C LYS A 23 10.36 -20.03 36.93
N ALA A 24 11.63 -20.44 36.96
CA ALA A 24 12.29 -21.10 35.86
C ALA A 24 11.60 -22.45 35.63
N GLN A 25 10.84 -22.57 34.55
CA GLN A 25 10.21 -23.81 34.14
C GLN A 25 11.09 -24.46 33.07
N THR A 26 11.95 -25.37 33.53
CA THR A 26 12.80 -26.21 32.71
C THR A 26 11.93 -27.17 31.90
N TYR A 27 11.61 -26.82 30.65
CA TYR A 27 10.95 -27.76 29.74
C TYR A 27 11.97 -28.76 29.23
N LYS A 28 11.92 -29.98 29.78
CA LYS A 28 12.53 -31.16 29.16
C LYS A 28 11.85 -31.39 27.81
N SER A 29 12.67 -31.38 26.77
CA SER A 29 12.38 -31.82 25.41
C SER A 29 11.72 -33.19 25.43
N ALA A 30 10.49 -33.27 24.92
CA ALA A 30 9.79 -34.52 24.64
C ALA A 30 9.32 -34.48 23.18
N HIS A 31 9.96 -35.35 22.39
CA HIS A 31 9.51 -35.93 21.12
C HIS A 31 8.97 -34.98 20.03
N ALA A 32 9.86 -34.70 19.08
CA ALA A 32 9.52 -34.33 17.72
C ALA A 32 8.67 -35.45 17.07
N ALA A 33 7.36 -35.22 16.97
CA ALA A 33 6.52 -35.91 16.00
C ALA A 33 6.84 -35.33 14.62
N ALA A 34 7.82 -35.94 13.95
CA ALA A 34 8.13 -35.68 12.55
C ALA A 34 6.92 -36.09 11.71
N VAL A 35 6.29 -35.11 11.07
CA VAL A 35 5.36 -35.35 9.95
C VAL A 35 6.21 -35.97 8.84
N LYS A 36 6.15 -37.30 8.70
CA LYS A 36 6.66 -38.01 7.53
C LYS A 36 5.72 -37.72 6.37
N THR A 37 5.91 -36.61 5.69
CA THR A 37 5.53 -36.53 4.27
C THR A 37 6.51 -37.42 3.53
N ILE A 38 6.00 -38.55 3.01
CA ILE A 38 6.72 -39.42 2.08
C ILE A 38 6.89 -38.60 0.80
N VAL A 39 7.99 -37.84 0.73
CA VAL A 39 8.48 -37.28 -0.52
C VAL A 39 9.19 -38.44 -1.23
N LYS A 40 8.60 -38.91 -2.34
CA LYS A 40 9.33 -39.73 -3.30
C LYS A 40 10.58 -38.96 -3.66
N LYS A 41 11.73 -39.55 -3.37
CA LYS A 41 13.05 -39.07 -3.78
C LYS A 41 13.13 -39.25 -5.29
N GLU A 42 12.58 -38.30 -6.05
CA GLU A 42 12.96 -38.10 -7.44
C GLU A 42 14.36 -37.50 -7.45
N GLU A 43 15.20 -38.05 -8.32
CA GLU A 43 16.54 -37.56 -8.59
C GLU A 43 16.51 -36.06 -8.97
N PRO A 44 17.56 -35.29 -8.67
CA PRO A 44 17.66 -33.91 -9.11
C PRO A 44 17.76 -33.88 -10.64
N SER A 45 16.60 -33.76 -11.29
CA SER A 45 16.50 -33.44 -12.71
C SER A 45 16.98 -31.99 -12.86
N ASP A 46 18.11 -31.81 -13.56
CA ASP A 46 18.68 -30.52 -13.98
C ASP A 46 17.79 -29.71 -14.96
N ASN A 47 16.48 -29.99 -14.99
CA ASN A 47 15.49 -29.27 -15.78
C ASN A 47 14.54 -28.50 -14.84
N ASP A 48 15.05 -27.44 -14.23
CA ASP A 48 14.23 -26.27 -13.89
C ASP A 48 13.80 -25.58 -15.21
N ASN A 49 12.96 -26.26 -15.99
CA ASN A 49 12.18 -25.67 -17.07
C ASN A 49 11.04 -24.86 -16.45
N ILE A 50 11.40 -23.85 -15.66
CA ILE A 50 10.55 -22.69 -15.48
C ILE A 50 10.47 -22.09 -16.89
N PRO A 51 9.25 -21.89 -17.46
CA PRO A 51 9.11 -21.15 -18.70
C PRO A 51 9.96 -19.88 -18.60
N PRO A 52 10.57 -19.37 -19.68
CA PRO A 52 11.27 -18.10 -19.65
C PRO A 52 10.25 -16.97 -19.41
N LEU A 53 9.73 -16.89 -18.18
CA LEU A 53 9.22 -15.71 -17.53
C LEU A 53 10.24 -14.65 -17.87
N LEU A 54 9.81 -13.55 -18.48
CA LEU A 54 10.69 -12.45 -18.87
C LEU A 54 11.71 -12.29 -17.76
N ARG A 55 12.94 -12.77 -18.01
CA ARG A 55 14.01 -12.59 -17.06
C ARG A 55 14.03 -11.09 -16.90
N SER A 56 13.67 -10.62 -15.70
CA SER A 56 13.85 -9.22 -15.35
C SER A 56 15.26 -8.92 -15.82
N PRO A 57 15.48 -7.99 -16.77
CA PRO A 57 16.80 -7.77 -17.32
C PRO A 57 17.71 -7.59 -16.13
N SER A 58 18.57 -8.60 -15.93
CA SER A 58 19.51 -8.56 -14.84
C SER A 58 20.41 -7.39 -15.18
N PRO A 59 20.58 -6.42 -14.26
CA PRO A 59 21.40 -5.26 -14.53
C PRO A 59 22.73 -5.75 -15.10
N LYS A 60 23.15 -5.17 -16.22
CA LYS A 60 24.53 -5.37 -16.64
C LYS A 60 25.38 -4.84 -15.50
N ILE A 61 26.37 -5.62 -15.07
CA ILE A 61 27.17 -5.39 -13.85
C ILE A 61 27.87 -4.00 -13.83
N GLY A 62 27.91 -3.29 -14.96
CA GLY A 62 28.43 -1.92 -15.09
C GLY A 62 27.51 -0.78 -14.67
N ASP A 63 26.18 -1.01 -14.55
CA ASP A 63 25.18 0.07 -14.41
C ASP A 63 24.62 0.20 -12.98
N ILE A 64 25.33 -0.34 -11.98
CA ILE A 64 24.86 -0.34 -10.59
C ILE A 64 25.25 0.99 -9.93
N HIS A 65 24.35 1.97 -10.02
CA HIS A 65 24.49 3.29 -9.41
C HIS A 65 23.90 3.36 -7.98
N GLY A 66 24.55 4.14 -7.11
CA GLY A 66 24.04 4.49 -5.77
C GLY A 66 24.57 3.67 -4.60
N TRP A 67 24.02 3.95 -3.42
CA TRP A 67 24.36 3.32 -2.14
C TRP A 67 24.11 1.80 -2.15
N ARG A 68 25.05 1.04 -1.58
CA ARG A 68 25.02 -0.43 -1.58
C ARG A 68 25.10 -0.99 -0.18
N HIS A 69 24.28 -2.00 0.07
CA HIS A 69 24.36 -2.80 1.28
C HIS A 69 24.00 -4.26 0.96
N PRO A 70 24.75 -5.27 1.44
CA PRO A 70 24.57 -6.67 1.06
C PRO A 70 23.22 -7.27 1.45
N ALA A 71 22.52 -6.63 2.38
CA ALA A 71 21.17 -7.01 2.79
C ALA A 71 20.07 -6.15 2.17
N GLU A 72 20.38 -5.20 1.30
CA GLU A 72 19.40 -4.37 0.57
C GLU A 72 19.29 -4.85 -0.88
N LEU A 73 18.15 -4.57 -1.51
CA LEU A 73 17.94 -4.92 -2.90
C LEU A 73 18.75 -3.96 -3.78
N GLU A 74 19.46 -4.51 -4.77
CA GLU A 74 20.21 -3.69 -5.73
C GLU A 74 19.29 -2.72 -6.47
N TYR A 75 19.65 -1.44 -6.45
CA TYR A 75 18.95 -0.39 -7.20
C TYR A 75 19.24 -0.55 -8.69
N LEU A 76 18.17 -0.43 -9.48
CA LEU A 76 18.26 -0.38 -10.93
C LEU A 76 18.03 1.06 -11.36
N GLU A 77 18.80 1.51 -12.34
CA GLU A 77 18.43 2.71 -13.07
C GLU A 77 17.17 2.42 -13.89
N ALA A 78 16.06 3.03 -13.49
CA ALA A 78 14.82 2.94 -14.23
C ALA A 78 14.87 3.74 -15.55
N VAL A 79 15.98 4.44 -15.83
CA VAL A 79 16.21 5.18 -17.08
C VAL A 79 16.19 4.24 -18.29
N ASP A 80 16.77 3.05 -18.14
CA ASP A 80 16.85 2.05 -19.22
C ASP A 80 15.52 1.34 -19.50
N TRP A 81 14.55 1.47 -18.59
CA TRP A 81 13.27 0.79 -18.71
C TRP A 81 12.22 1.71 -19.33
N SER A 82 11.65 1.26 -20.45
CA SER A 82 10.50 1.94 -21.03
C SER A 82 9.30 1.84 -20.08
N LYS A 83 8.37 2.80 -20.18
CA LYS A 83 7.11 2.77 -19.43
C LYS A 83 6.36 1.46 -19.61
N ALA A 84 6.31 0.97 -20.86
CA ALA A 84 5.66 -0.28 -21.19
C ALA A 84 6.34 -1.47 -20.50
N ASP A 85 7.66 -1.52 -20.44
CA ASP A 85 8.39 -2.64 -19.84
C ASP A 85 8.25 -2.67 -18.33
N VAL A 86 8.28 -1.51 -17.68
CA VAL A 86 7.96 -1.39 -16.24
C VAL A 86 6.56 -1.96 -16.00
N ILE A 87 5.54 -1.47 -16.71
CA ILE A 87 4.16 -1.88 -16.45
C ILE A 87 3.94 -3.37 -16.75
N LYS A 88 4.50 -3.90 -17.85
CA LYS A 88 4.49 -5.35 -18.14
C LYS A 88 5.10 -6.14 -16.99
N PHE A 89 6.24 -5.68 -16.47
CA PHE A 89 6.90 -6.31 -15.34
C PHE A 89 6.02 -6.31 -14.08
N LEU A 90 5.41 -5.17 -13.74
CA LEU A 90 4.49 -5.06 -12.60
C LEU A 90 3.31 -6.03 -12.74
N ILE A 91 2.73 -6.14 -13.94
CA ILE A 91 1.61 -7.06 -14.20
C ILE A 91 2.07 -8.51 -14.10
N THR A 92 3.21 -8.89 -14.69
CA THR A 92 3.76 -10.26 -14.60
C THR A 92 4.03 -10.68 -13.16
N HIS A 93 4.56 -9.77 -12.33
CA HIS A 93 4.94 -10.03 -10.94
C HIS A 93 3.86 -9.58 -9.95
N SER A 94 2.64 -9.35 -10.42
CA SER A 94 1.48 -9.12 -9.56
C SER A 94 1.13 -10.39 -8.78
N PHE A 95 0.42 -10.25 -7.67
CA PHE A 95 0.03 -11.38 -6.83
C PHE A 95 -1.21 -11.05 -5.99
N SER A 96 -1.96 -12.08 -5.63
CA SER A 96 -3.08 -12.00 -4.70
C SER A 96 -2.60 -12.29 -3.27
N VAL A 97 -3.00 -11.45 -2.31
CA VAL A 97 -2.78 -11.69 -0.89
C VAL A 97 -4.10 -12.17 -0.27
N PRO A 98 -4.15 -13.35 0.35
CA PRO A 98 -5.40 -13.88 0.88
C PRO A 98 -5.89 -13.07 2.09
N GLY A 99 -7.19 -13.18 2.33
CA GLY A 99 -7.84 -12.72 3.54
C GLY A 99 -7.29 -13.38 4.81
N ARG A 100 -7.89 -13.00 5.94
CA ARG A 100 -7.44 -13.49 7.24
C ARG A 100 -7.58 -15.01 7.24
N PRO A 101 -6.50 -15.76 7.55
CA PRO A 101 -6.59 -17.20 7.58
C PRO A 101 -7.63 -17.62 8.65
N PRO A 102 -8.49 -18.61 8.34
CA PRO A 102 -9.58 -19.03 9.23
C PRO A 102 -9.07 -19.55 10.58
N HIS A 103 -7.84 -20.06 10.59
CA HIS A 103 -7.14 -20.47 11.79
C HIS A 103 -5.92 -19.57 12.02
N ARG A 104 -5.40 -19.54 13.25
CA ARG A 104 -4.10 -18.92 13.59
C ARG A 104 -2.94 -19.73 12.98
N GLY A 105 -2.97 -19.89 11.67
CA GLY A 105 -1.92 -20.51 10.87
C GLY A 105 -0.65 -19.69 11.00
N ARG A 106 0.48 -20.38 11.04
CA ARG A 106 1.81 -19.77 11.04
C ARG A 106 2.24 -19.31 9.65
N TRP A 107 1.51 -19.78 8.65
CA TRP A 107 1.79 -19.63 7.24
C TRP A 107 0.58 -19.07 6.52
N THR A 108 0.82 -18.30 5.46
CA THR A 108 -0.18 -17.81 4.53
C THR A 108 0.29 -18.09 3.11
N THR A 109 -0.64 -18.35 2.20
CA THR A 109 -0.35 -18.72 0.81
C THR A 109 -0.65 -17.53 -0.09
N ILE A 110 0.38 -17.01 -0.75
CA ILE A 110 0.30 -15.96 -1.75
C ILE A 110 0.14 -16.61 -3.13
N THR A 111 -0.76 -16.10 -3.95
CA THR A 111 -0.96 -16.60 -5.32
C THR A 111 -0.38 -15.59 -6.29
N SER A 112 0.71 -15.94 -6.95
CA SER A 112 1.37 -15.11 -7.96
C SER A 112 0.51 -14.96 -9.21
N GLY A 113 0.85 -13.97 -10.03
CA GLY A 113 0.14 -13.66 -11.26
C GLY A 113 0.15 -14.80 -12.25
N ASP A 114 1.21 -15.61 -12.31
CA ASP A 114 1.30 -16.84 -13.11
C ASP A 114 0.43 -18.00 -12.58
N GLY A 115 -0.21 -17.85 -11.42
CA GLY A 115 -1.00 -18.88 -10.74
C GLY A 115 -0.18 -19.76 -9.80
N SER A 116 1.15 -19.59 -9.73
CA SER A 116 1.99 -20.28 -8.76
C SER A 116 1.64 -19.84 -7.33
N THR A 117 1.83 -20.73 -6.37
CA THR A 117 1.56 -20.44 -4.96
C THR A 117 2.84 -20.44 -4.15
N THR A 118 2.98 -19.44 -3.28
CA THR A 118 4.14 -19.28 -2.40
C THR A 118 3.66 -19.19 -0.96
N VAL A 119 4.19 -20.04 -0.09
CA VAL A 119 3.90 -20.03 1.33
C VAL A 119 4.88 -19.10 2.04
N ILE A 120 4.39 -18.11 2.79
CA ILE A 120 5.20 -17.19 3.60
C ILE A 120 4.72 -17.20 5.06
N PRO A 121 5.56 -16.79 6.03
CA PRO A 121 5.11 -16.60 7.41
C PRO A 121 3.93 -15.62 7.49
N THR A 122 2.87 -15.98 8.23
CA THR A 122 1.68 -15.12 8.44
C THR A 122 2.00 -13.68 8.82
N PRO A 123 3.01 -13.40 9.66
CA PRO A 123 3.33 -12.02 10.00
C PRO A 123 3.78 -11.12 8.83
N TYR A 124 4.22 -11.69 7.70
CA TYR A 124 4.52 -10.92 6.48
C TYR A 124 3.26 -10.56 5.68
N ARG A 125 2.09 -11.15 5.97
CA ARG A 125 0.87 -10.98 5.17
C ARG A 125 0.46 -9.52 5.01
N ILE A 126 0.27 -8.82 6.13
CA ILE A 126 -0.18 -7.41 6.14
C ILE A 126 0.90 -6.46 5.60
N PRO A 127 2.19 -6.56 6.02
CA PRO A 127 3.24 -5.72 5.42
C PRO A 127 3.39 -5.90 3.91
N LEU A 128 3.29 -7.14 3.41
CA LEU A 128 3.33 -7.43 1.97
C LEU A 128 2.12 -6.82 1.25
N MET A 129 0.92 -6.95 1.83
CA MET A 129 -0.30 -6.32 1.31
C MET A 129 -0.16 -4.80 1.24
N PHE A 130 0.42 -4.17 2.27
CA PHE A 130 0.65 -2.73 2.29
C PHE A 130 1.69 -2.30 1.24
N ALA A 131 2.80 -3.02 1.10
CA ALA A 131 3.82 -2.73 0.10
C ALA A 131 3.24 -2.80 -1.33
N ALA A 132 2.43 -3.82 -1.61
CA ALA A 132 1.72 -3.94 -2.88
C ALA A 132 0.73 -2.79 -3.09
N ASN A 133 -0.08 -2.46 -2.07
CA ASN A 133 -1.03 -1.36 -2.14
C ASN A 133 -0.32 -0.03 -2.41
N PHE A 134 0.76 0.26 -1.68
CA PHE A 134 1.58 1.46 -1.90
C PHE A 134 2.07 1.53 -3.36
N GLN A 135 2.65 0.43 -3.88
CA GLN A 135 3.10 0.35 -5.27
C GLN A 135 1.98 0.63 -6.28
N TRP A 136 0.85 -0.07 -6.17
CA TRP A 136 -0.25 0.02 -7.14
C TRP A 136 -0.99 1.36 -7.06
N THR A 137 -1.20 1.89 -5.85
CA THR A 137 -1.77 3.24 -5.69
C THR A 137 -0.82 4.31 -6.22
N SER A 138 0.50 4.20 -5.99
CA SER A 138 1.47 5.13 -6.61
C SER A 138 1.43 5.07 -8.13
N LEU A 139 1.35 3.88 -8.72
CA LEU A 139 1.18 3.72 -10.17
C LEU A 139 -0.12 4.37 -10.66
N GLN A 140 -1.23 4.11 -9.99
CA GLN A 140 -2.53 4.70 -10.32
C GLN A 140 -2.47 6.23 -10.31
N LEU A 141 -1.90 6.83 -9.26
CA LEU A 141 -1.75 8.28 -9.15
C LEU A 141 -0.96 8.86 -10.34
N VAL A 142 0.20 8.27 -10.63
CA VAL A 142 1.08 8.71 -11.73
C VAL A 142 0.43 8.54 -13.11
N LEU A 143 -0.39 7.50 -13.31
CA LEU A 143 -1.05 7.27 -14.61
C LEU A 143 -2.37 8.05 -14.77
N SER A 144 -3.00 8.46 -13.67
CA SER A 144 -4.26 9.20 -13.67
C SER A 144 -4.09 10.70 -13.93
N VAL A 145 -2.90 11.27 -13.74
CA VAL A 145 -2.65 12.69 -14.04
C VAL A 145 -2.71 12.99 -15.54
N ASP A 146 -2.94 14.28 -15.83
CA ASP A 146 -2.93 14.81 -17.20
C ASP A 146 -1.64 14.41 -17.93
N THR A 147 -1.78 14.08 -19.22
CA THR A 147 -0.68 13.76 -20.13
C THR A 147 0.55 14.68 -20.03
N LYS A 148 0.36 15.99 -19.79
CA LYS A 148 1.46 16.95 -19.70
C LYS A 148 2.30 16.76 -18.42
N ILE A 149 1.65 16.44 -17.31
CA ILE A 149 2.29 16.29 -16.00
C ILE A 149 2.79 14.84 -15.82
N ARG A 150 2.06 13.89 -16.41
CA ARG A 150 2.32 12.45 -16.36
C ARG A 150 3.78 12.09 -16.62
N GLN A 151 4.41 12.67 -17.64
CA GLN A 151 5.79 12.31 -17.97
C GLN A 151 6.79 12.71 -16.88
N LYS A 152 6.57 13.87 -16.25
CA LYS A 152 7.40 14.35 -15.14
C LYS A 152 7.25 13.43 -13.92
N GLU A 153 6.01 13.21 -13.50
CA GLU A 153 5.69 12.33 -12.37
C GLU A 153 6.15 10.90 -12.63
N TRP A 154 5.96 10.39 -13.85
CA TRP A 154 6.45 9.08 -14.23
C TRP A 154 7.96 8.97 -14.06
N ASN A 155 8.73 9.96 -14.51
CA ASN A 155 10.18 9.92 -14.37
C ASN A 155 10.63 9.95 -12.91
N GLU A 156 9.92 10.67 -12.06
CA GLU A 156 10.20 10.77 -10.62
C GLU A 156 9.85 9.47 -9.87
N TYR A 157 8.68 8.89 -10.12
CA TYR A 157 8.17 7.77 -9.33
C TYR A 157 8.43 6.38 -9.92
N LYS A 158 8.77 6.25 -11.21
CA LYS A 158 8.96 4.92 -11.86
C LYS A 158 10.00 4.05 -11.16
N GLY A 159 11.08 4.66 -10.65
CA GLY A 159 12.16 3.96 -9.96
C GLY A 159 11.67 3.32 -8.67
N GLY A 160 11.00 4.09 -7.81
CA GLY A 160 10.41 3.59 -6.58
C GLY A 160 9.35 2.50 -6.81
N ILE A 161 8.45 2.71 -7.78
CA ILE A 161 7.41 1.73 -8.13
C ILE A 161 8.04 0.40 -8.56
N LEU A 162 9.02 0.45 -9.47
CA LEU A 162 9.74 -0.75 -9.94
C LEU A 162 10.50 -1.43 -8.79
N HIS A 163 11.17 -0.65 -7.93
CA HIS A 163 11.92 -1.18 -6.80
C HIS A 163 11.04 -1.97 -5.85
N ILE A 164 9.85 -1.44 -5.50
CA ILE A 164 8.92 -2.12 -4.57
C ILE A 164 8.40 -3.42 -5.19
N SER A 165 8.09 -3.43 -6.48
CA SER A 165 7.68 -4.66 -7.17
C SER A 165 8.78 -5.73 -7.14
N ARG A 166 10.03 -5.35 -7.44
CA ARG A 166 11.19 -6.25 -7.35
C ARG A 166 11.45 -6.72 -5.92
N LEU A 167 11.21 -5.87 -4.93
CA LEU A 167 11.33 -6.21 -3.52
C LEU A 167 10.30 -7.27 -3.09
N CYS A 168 9.04 -7.11 -3.51
CA CYS A 168 7.99 -8.11 -3.32
C CYS A 168 8.33 -9.43 -4.03
N ASP A 169 8.78 -9.38 -5.29
CA ASP A 169 9.20 -10.57 -6.03
C ASP A 169 10.40 -11.25 -5.35
N THR A 170 11.39 -10.48 -4.88
CA THR A 170 12.56 -11.02 -4.16
C THR A 170 12.15 -11.78 -2.90
N LEU A 171 11.17 -11.26 -2.14
CA LEU A 171 10.58 -11.96 -0.99
C LEU A 171 9.96 -13.29 -1.41
N LEU A 172 9.11 -13.29 -2.44
CA LEU A 172 8.40 -14.48 -2.90
C LEU A 172 9.35 -15.52 -3.51
N CYS A 173 10.33 -15.09 -4.30
CA CYS A 173 11.42 -15.92 -4.80
C CYS A 173 12.23 -16.56 -3.67
N ALA A 174 12.61 -15.78 -2.66
CA ALA A 174 13.35 -16.29 -1.50
C ALA A 174 12.52 -17.29 -0.69
N ALA A 175 11.22 -17.05 -0.54
CA ALA A 175 10.30 -17.97 0.13
C ALA A 175 10.16 -19.28 -0.64
N ARG A 176 9.95 -19.24 -1.97
CA ARG A 176 9.90 -20.45 -2.83
C ARG A 176 11.16 -21.29 -2.70
N ARG A 177 12.35 -20.67 -2.77
CA ARG A 177 13.62 -21.38 -2.56
C ARG A 177 13.70 -22.02 -1.17
N ALA A 178 13.25 -21.32 -0.13
CA ALA A 178 13.25 -21.87 1.22
C ALA A 178 12.25 -23.02 1.39
N MET A 179 11.09 -22.96 0.72
CA MET A 179 10.09 -24.03 0.73
C MET A 179 10.68 -25.34 0.18
N ASN A 180 11.42 -25.26 -0.93
CA ASN A 180 12.04 -26.43 -1.56
C ASN A 180 13.05 -27.15 -0.65
N VAL A 181 13.67 -26.43 0.30
CA VAL A 181 14.66 -26.98 1.25
C VAL A 181 14.05 -27.30 2.62
N GLY A 182 12.77 -26.99 2.84
CA GLY A 182 12.11 -27.09 4.13
C GLY A 182 12.19 -25.78 4.93
N MET A 183 11.28 -24.86 4.62
CA MET A 183 11.26 -23.52 5.22
C MET A 183 11.06 -23.59 6.74
N LYS A 184 12.06 -23.08 7.49
CA LYS A 184 12.01 -23.04 8.96
C LYS A 184 10.97 -22.04 9.45
N ARG A 185 10.38 -22.30 10.62
CA ARG A 185 9.44 -21.37 11.28
C ARG A 185 10.04 -19.98 11.52
N THR A 186 11.34 -19.90 11.73
CA THR A 186 12.09 -18.65 11.95
C THR A 186 12.66 -18.08 10.65
N TRP A 187 12.19 -18.53 9.49
CA TRP A 187 12.62 -18.00 8.21
C TRP A 187 12.23 -16.52 8.09
N ARG A 188 13.17 -15.74 7.55
CA ARG A 188 13.07 -14.29 7.39
C ARG A 188 13.70 -13.90 6.06
N CYS A 189 13.16 -12.88 5.44
CA CYS A 189 13.78 -12.23 4.29
C CYS A 189 14.43 -10.93 4.78
N LYS A 190 15.76 -10.94 4.95
CA LYS A 190 16.51 -9.76 5.45
C LYS A 190 16.27 -8.52 4.58
N THR A 191 16.26 -8.70 3.26
CA THR A 191 16.02 -7.63 2.30
C THR A 191 14.65 -6.99 2.48
N PHE A 192 13.61 -7.81 2.65
CA PHE A 192 12.28 -7.30 2.92
C PHE A 192 12.16 -6.67 4.32
N ASP A 193 12.76 -7.30 5.34
CA ASP A 193 12.75 -6.79 6.72
C ASP A 193 13.34 -5.38 6.80
N ARG A 194 14.41 -5.09 6.07
CA ARG A 194 15.01 -3.74 6.04
C ARG A 194 14.06 -2.69 5.47
N ALA A 195 13.37 -2.99 4.38
CA ALA A 195 12.33 -2.10 3.86
C ALA A 195 11.20 -1.90 4.87
N LEU A 196 10.78 -2.95 5.57
CA LEU A 196 9.75 -2.85 6.61
C LEU A 196 10.16 -1.99 7.81
N VAL A 197 11.44 -2.03 8.20
CA VAL A 197 11.98 -1.12 9.24
C VAL A 197 11.85 0.33 8.78
N ARG A 198 12.23 0.63 7.54
CA ARG A 198 12.07 1.97 6.95
C ARG A 198 10.60 2.40 6.91
N TYR A 199 9.71 1.51 6.50
CA TYR A 199 8.27 1.80 6.41
C TYR A 199 7.66 2.11 7.77
N ARG A 200 8.03 1.37 8.82
CA ARG A 200 7.61 1.66 10.20
C ARG A 200 7.92 3.10 10.60
N MET A 201 9.06 3.62 10.15
CA MET A 201 9.55 4.97 10.44
C MET A 201 9.00 6.03 9.47
N GLY A 202 8.16 5.64 8.49
CA GLY A 202 7.61 6.55 7.50
C GLY A 202 8.52 6.82 6.29
N TRP A 203 9.65 6.12 6.19
CA TRP A 203 10.54 6.18 5.03
C TRP A 203 10.07 5.20 3.95
N LEU A 204 9.05 5.59 3.18
CA LEU A 204 8.50 4.77 2.10
C LEU A 204 9.30 4.88 0.79
N LEU A 205 10.02 5.97 0.59
CA LEU A 205 10.81 6.19 -0.61
C LEU A 205 11.97 5.19 -0.67
N SER A 206 12.19 4.68 -1.88
CA SER A 206 13.23 3.69 -2.16
C SER A 206 14.32 4.25 -3.07
N ASP A 207 14.53 5.56 -3.04
CA ASP A 207 15.65 6.18 -3.75
C ASP A 207 16.95 5.89 -3.00
N PRO A 208 18.05 5.55 -3.70
CA PRO A 208 19.30 5.15 -3.06
C PRO A 208 19.82 6.20 -2.08
N GLU A 209 19.73 7.49 -2.46
CA GLU A 209 20.12 8.62 -1.61
C GLU A 209 19.28 8.69 -0.31
N LYS A 210 17.98 8.40 -0.39
CA LYS A 210 17.08 8.40 0.77
C LYS A 210 17.32 7.21 1.70
N VAL A 211 17.79 6.10 1.16
CA VAL A 211 18.14 4.92 1.96
C VAL A 211 19.51 5.10 2.60
N GLU A 212 20.46 5.73 1.92
CA GLU A 212 21.72 6.17 2.51
C GLU A 212 21.48 7.16 3.66
N GLU A 213 20.65 8.18 3.46
CA GLU A 213 20.25 9.13 4.50
C GLU A 213 19.65 8.41 5.73
N PHE A 214 18.74 7.46 5.51
CA PHE A 214 18.18 6.66 6.60
C PHE A 214 19.25 5.84 7.33
N TRP A 215 20.17 5.23 6.58
CA TRP A 215 21.25 4.43 7.14
C TRP A 215 22.20 5.28 7.99
N ASP A 216 22.58 6.47 7.52
CA ASP A 216 23.49 7.36 8.25
C ASP A 216 22.84 7.89 9.54
N MET A 217 21.53 8.15 9.51
CA MET A 217 20.78 8.63 10.67
C MET A 217 20.56 7.58 11.75
N TYR A 218 20.18 6.35 11.36
CA TYR A 218 19.69 5.33 12.29
C TYR A 218 20.60 4.10 12.42
N GLY A 219 21.43 3.84 11.41
CA GLY A 219 22.40 2.76 11.38
C GLY A 219 21.80 1.38 11.62
N ASN A 220 22.68 0.44 11.99
CA ASN A 220 22.29 -0.95 12.25
C ASN A 220 21.36 -1.11 13.46
N GLU A 221 21.40 -0.21 14.45
CA GLU A 221 20.59 -0.32 15.66
C GLU A 221 19.09 -0.38 15.32
N GLU A 222 18.66 0.43 14.35
CA GLU A 222 17.27 0.43 13.91
C GLU A 222 16.93 -0.81 13.07
N TYR A 223 17.85 -1.24 12.20
CA TYR A 223 17.69 -2.43 11.36
C TYR A 223 17.72 -3.76 12.13
N GLU A 224 18.29 -3.79 13.34
CA GLU A 224 18.26 -4.95 14.23
C GLU A 224 16.90 -5.13 14.93
N LYS A 225 16.07 -4.08 14.97
CA LYS A 225 14.72 -4.17 15.54
C LYS A 225 13.85 -5.02 14.64
N ASP A 226 13.13 -5.98 15.24
CA ASP A 226 12.26 -6.89 14.49
C ASP A 226 11.04 -6.15 13.90
N PRO A 227 10.98 -5.91 12.57
CA PRO A 227 9.88 -5.16 11.96
C PRO A 227 8.56 -5.94 12.04
N VAL A 228 8.62 -7.26 12.16
CA VAL A 228 7.45 -8.15 12.14
C VAL A 228 6.69 -8.12 13.47
N LYS A 229 7.32 -7.65 14.55
CA LYS A 229 6.65 -7.46 15.86
C LYS A 229 5.77 -6.22 15.93
N LEU A 230 5.86 -5.32 14.95
CA LEU A 230 4.96 -4.17 14.85
C LEU A 230 3.51 -4.65 14.68
N ASP A 231 2.57 -3.94 15.31
CA ASP A 231 1.15 -4.13 15.02
C ASP A 231 0.80 -3.54 13.65
N TRP A 232 1.14 -4.29 12.60
CA TRP A 232 0.92 -3.88 11.22
C TRP A 232 -0.54 -3.63 10.91
N LYS A 233 -1.49 -4.36 11.52
CA LYS A 233 -2.92 -4.12 11.30
C LYS A 233 -3.28 -2.70 11.74
N ARG A 234 -2.93 -2.31 12.96
CA ARG A 234 -3.20 -0.95 13.45
C ARG A 234 -2.45 0.11 12.64
N TRP A 235 -1.20 -0.18 12.27
CA TRP A 235 -0.36 0.77 11.53
C TRP A 235 -0.93 1.06 10.13
N VAL A 236 -1.30 0.03 9.36
CA VAL A 236 -1.84 0.22 7.99
C VAL A 236 -3.26 0.79 7.97
N LEU A 237 -4.08 0.53 8.99
CA LEU A 237 -5.41 1.13 9.15
C LEU A 237 -5.33 2.62 9.48
N LYS A 238 -4.34 3.01 10.31
CA LYS A 238 -4.06 4.43 10.57
C LYS A 238 -3.63 5.14 9.29
N GLY A 239 -2.93 4.44 8.42
CA GLY A 239 -2.40 4.96 7.18
C GLY A 239 -1.18 5.86 7.37
N TYR A 240 -0.51 6.13 6.26
CA TYR A 240 0.66 7.00 6.20
C TYR A 240 0.70 7.74 4.87
N LYS A 241 0.80 9.08 4.91
CA LYS A 241 0.82 9.95 3.71
C LYS A 241 -0.30 9.64 2.70
N GLY A 242 -1.51 9.37 3.19
CA GLY A 242 -2.67 9.03 2.34
C GLY A 242 -2.74 7.55 1.91
N PHE A 243 -1.69 6.75 2.14
CA PHE A 243 -1.71 5.31 1.88
C PHE A 243 -2.23 4.58 3.11
N LYS A 244 -3.38 3.92 2.98
CA LYS A 244 -3.97 3.09 4.02
C LYS A 244 -4.56 1.82 3.40
N LEU A 245 -4.77 0.82 4.24
CA LEU A 245 -5.60 -0.33 3.90
C LEU A 245 -6.89 -0.23 4.71
N ASP A 246 -8.00 -0.65 4.10
CA ASP A 246 -9.27 -0.75 4.80
C ASP A 246 -9.42 -2.10 5.52
N GLU A 247 -10.29 -2.17 6.52
CA GLU A 247 -10.48 -3.40 7.29
C GLU A 247 -11.00 -4.55 6.41
N GLU A 248 -11.85 -4.24 5.44
CA GLU A 248 -12.37 -5.20 4.46
C GLU A 248 -11.23 -5.82 3.62
N GLN A 249 -10.25 -5.00 3.20
CA GLN A 249 -9.09 -5.49 2.45
C GLN A 249 -8.20 -6.39 3.32
N ILE A 250 -8.01 -6.05 4.60
CA ILE A 250 -7.19 -6.84 5.52
C ILE A 250 -7.85 -8.20 5.84
N GLU A 251 -9.16 -8.20 6.04
CA GLU A 251 -9.92 -9.39 6.43
C GLU A 251 -10.28 -10.25 5.21
N GLY A 252 -10.68 -9.65 4.08
CA GLY A 252 -11.04 -10.32 2.83
C GLY A 252 -9.86 -10.66 1.92
N GLY A 253 -8.75 -9.92 2.04
CA GLY A 253 -7.61 -10.03 1.15
C GLY A 253 -7.75 -9.13 -0.06
N ILE A 254 -6.73 -9.14 -0.91
CA ILE A 254 -6.72 -8.36 -2.15
C ILE A 254 -6.30 -9.27 -3.29
N SER A 255 -7.19 -9.41 -4.27
CA SER A 255 -6.94 -10.20 -5.47
C SER A 255 -6.06 -9.43 -6.45
N LEU A 256 -5.43 -10.18 -7.36
CA LEU A 256 -4.73 -9.62 -8.51
C LEU A 256 -5.64 -8.71 -9.33
N ASP A 257 -6.89 -9.13 -9.55
CA ASP A 257 -7.87 -8.34 -10.32
C ASP A 257 -8.10 -6.96 -9.72
N HIS A 258 -8.10 -6.87 -8.38
CA HIS A 258 -8.24 -5.59 -7.69
C HIS A 258 -7.02 -4.68 -7.89
N TRP A 259 -5.81 -5.24 -7.94
CA TRP A 259 -4.60 -4.43 -8.12
C TRP A 259 -4.50 -3.77 -9.47
N VAL A 260 -5.00 -4.43 -10.50
CA VAL A 260 -4.89 -3.97 -11.89
C VAL A 260 -6.20 -3.38 -12.41
N ASP A 261 -7.19 -3.20 -11.54
CA ASP A 261 -8.48 -2.64 -11.91
C ASP A 261 -8.31 -1.21 -12.43
N GLY A 262 -8.89 -0.93 -13.59
CA GLY A 262 -8.73 0.34 -14.30
C GLY A 262 -7.43 0.52 -15.09
N LEU A 263 -6.44 -0.38 -14.98
CA LEU A 263 -5.21 -0.31 -15.80
C LEU A 263 -5.47 -0.87 -17.20
N LYS A 264 -5.22 -0.04 -18.22
CA LYS A 264 -5.53 -0.38 -19.61
C LYS A 264 -4.42 0.02 -20.58
N LYS A 265 -4.23 -0.78 -21.64
CA LYS A 265 -3.37 -0.45 -22.79
C LYS A 265 -4.21 0.23 -23.88
N TYR A 266 -3.82 1.41 -24.34
CA TYR A 266 -4.48 2.17 -25.40
C TYR A 266 -3.44 2.82 -26.34
N LYS A 267 -3.51 2.53 -27.65
CA LYS A 267 -2.61 3.08 -28.68
C LYS A 267 -1.13 3.06 -28.25
N ASP A 268 -0.69 1.90 -27.78
CA ASP A 268 0.66 1.64 -27.23
C ASP A 268 1.08 2.37 -25.94
N ASP A 269 0.22 3.19 -25.35
CA ASP A 269 0.42 3.70 -24.01
C ASP A 269 -0.39 2.92 -22.96
N TRP A 270 0.02 3.03 -21.70
CA TRP A 270 -0.73 2.54 -20.56
C TRP A 270 -1.36 3.70 -19.80
N VAL A 271 -2.64 3.57 -19.52
CA VAL A 271 -3.47 4.58 -18.85
C VAL A 271 -4.26 3.94 -17.72
N TRP A 272 -4.59 4.73 -16.71
CA TRP A 272 -5.55 4.34 -15.68
C TRP A 272 -6.90 5.01 -15.98
N ASP A 273 -8.00 4.29 -15.78
CA ASP A 273 -9.37 4.79 -15.94
C ASP A 273 -9.65 5.96 -15.00
N ALA A 274 -9.29 7.17 -15.42
CA ALA A 274 -9.55 8.37 -14.63
C ALA A 274 -10.66 9.24 -15.24
N VAL A 275 -10.83 9.27 -16.58
CA VAL A 275 -11.74 10.29 -17.19
C VAL A 275 -12.40 9.90 -18.51
N ASN A 276 -11.80 9.03 -19.34
CA ASN A 276 -12.28 8.82 -20.71
C ASN A 276 -12.56 7.34 -20.99
N ALA A 277 -13.73 7.04 -21.58
CA ALA A 277 -13.99 5.74 -22.15
C ALA A 277 -13.06 5.52 -23.35
N PHE A 278 -12.18 4.53 -23.28
CA PHE A 278 -11.29 4.13 -24.37
C PHE A 278 -11.91 2.89 -25.07
N PRO A 279 -12.69 3.06 -26.15
CA PRO A 279 -13.48 1.96 -26.74
C PRO A 279 -12.67 0.81 -27.34
N SER A 280 -11.34 0.97 -27.47
CA SER A 280 -10.42 -0.03 -28.04
C SER A 280 -9.26 -0.39 -27.10
N SER A 281 -9.41 -0.12 -25.80
CA SER A 281 -8.37 -0.44 -24.83
C SER A 281 -8.46 -1.88 -24.32
N LEU A 282 -7.31 -2.53 -24.17
CA LEU A 282 -7.21 -3.86 -23.54
C LEU A 282 -6.97 -3.69 -22.04
N CYS A 283 -7.73 -4.37 -21.19
CA CYS A 283 -7.46 -4.33 -19.75
C CYS A 283 -6.21 -5.15 -19.40
N ALA A 284 -5.51 -4.76 -18.34
CA ALA A 284 -4.28 -5.42 -17.90
C ALA A 284 -4.46 -6.93 -17.67
N LEU A 285 -5.63 -7.38 -17.19
CA LEU A 285 -5.97 -8.80 -17.02
C LEU A 285 -6.02 -9.56 -18.34
N GLN A 286 -6.61 -8.97 -19.40
CA GLN A 286 -6.63 -9.58 -20.73
C GLN A 286 -5.20 -9.71 -21.28
N CYS A 287 -4.37 -8.68 -21.09
CA CYS A 287 -2.97 -8.73 -21.48
C CYS A 287 -2.19 -9.80 -20.71
N LEU A 288 -2.42 -9.93 -19.40
CA LEU A 288 -1.81 -10.98 -18.57
C LEU A 288 -2.25 -12.38 -19.01
N ALA A 289 -3.54 -12.58 -19.28
CA ALA A 289 -4.07 -13.86 -19.76
C ALA A 289 -3.47 -14.24 -21.13
N HIS A 290 -3.34 -13.27 -22.03
CA HIS A 290 -2.68 -13.48 -23.32
C HIS A 290 -1.20 -13.87 -23.14
N TRP A 291 -0.47 -13.15 -22.29
CA TRP A 291 0.93 -13.46 -22.01
C TRP A 291 1.10 -14.84 -21.38
N LYS A 292 0.24 -15.26 -20.45
CA LYS A 292 0.25 -16.62 -19.89
C LYS A 292 0.10 -17.70 -20.97
N LYS A 293 -0.73 -17.44 -21.97
CA LYS A 293 -1.01 -18.39 -23.06
C LYS A 293 0.12 -18.46 -24.08
N THR A 294 0.73 -17.33 -24.41
CA THR A 294 1.66 -17.20 -25.54
C THR A 294 3.12 -17.07 -25.14
N GLY A 295 3.42 -16.71 -23.89
CA GLY A 295 4.75 -16.35 -23.41
C GLY A 295 5.25 -14.99 -23.90
N THR A 296 4.50 -14.29 -24.75
CA THR A 296 4.94 -13.05 -25.42
C THR A 296 4.00 -11.88 -25.13
N TRP A 297 4.57 -10.71 -24.87
CA TRP A 297 3.84 -9.45 -24.79
C TRP A 297 3.78 -8.81 -26.18
N GLY A 298 2.60 -8.72 -26.79
CA GLY A 298 2.38 -7.80 -27.91
C GLY A 298 2.34 -8.38 -29.32
N GLN A 299 1.87 -9.62 -29.51
CA GLN A 299 1.05 -9.81 -30.71
C GLN A 299 -0.31 -9.23 -30.37
N GLU A 300 -0.59 -8.08 -30.97
CA GLU A 300 -1.91 -7.48 -30.93
C GLU A 300 -2.94 -8.57 -31.24
N PHE A 301 -4.07 -8.52 -30.57
CA PHE A 301 -5.28 -9.13 -31.11
C PHE A 301 -5.53 -8.39 -32.43
N GLU A 302 -4.86 -8.80 -33.52
CA GLU A 302 -5.33 -8.53 -34.86
C GLU A 302 -6.78 -8.96 -34.80
N ALA A 303 -7.67 -7.97 -34.86
CA ALA A 303 -9.10 -8.22 -34.89
C ALA A 303 -9.29 -9.34 -35.91
N PRO A 304 -9.95 -10.46 -35.54
CA PRO A 304 -10.09 -11.60 -36.45
C PRO A 304 -10.51 -11.02 -37.79
N ALA A 305 -9.67 -11.24 -38.81
CA ALA A 305 -9.84 -10.62 -40.12
C ALA A 305 -11.32 -10.66 -40.47
N PRO A 306 -11.94 -9.51 -40.82
CA PRO A 306 -13.38 -9.45 -41.02
C PRO A 306 -13.74 -10.64 -41.89
N ALA A 307 -14.57 -11.54 -41.34
CA ALA A 307 -14.92 -12.78 -42.01
C ALA A 307 -15.33 -12.38 -43.42
N VAL A 308 -14.56 -12.85 -44.41
CA VAL A 308 -14.82 -12.55 -45.82
C VAL A 308 -16.23 -13.01 -46.08
N SER A 309 -17.15 -12.05 -46.09
CA SER A 309 -18.53 -12.25 -46.48
C SER A 309 -18.45 -12.74 -47.92
N HIS A 310 -18.71 -14.02 -48.15
CA HIS A 310 -19.00 -14.49 -49.49
C HIS A 310 -20.20 -13.66 -49.99
N GLU A 311 -19.91 -12.72 -50.88
CA GLU A 311 -20.91 -11.90 -51.56
C GLU A 311 -21.86 -12.84 -52.31
N ILE A 312 -23.12 -12.87 -51.86
CA ILE A 312 -24.24 -13.30 -52.69
C ILE A 312 -24.54 -12.10 -53.62
N PRO A 313 -24.52 -12.28 -54.95
CA PRO A 313 -24.76 -11.18 -55.87
C PRO A 313 -26.24 -10.76 -55.79
N PHE A 314 -26.51 -9.59 -55.23
CA PHE A 314 -27.81 -8.93 -55.38
C PHE A 314 -27.67 -7.61 -56.12
N SER A 315 -28.54 -7.51 -57.12
CA SER A 315 -28.64 -6.47 -58.13
C SER A 315 -28.93 -5.08 -57.55
N THR A 316 -28.25 -4.11 -58.15
CA THR A 316 -28.46 -2.66 -58.15
C THR A 316 -29.91 -2.18 -58.16
N GLU A 317 -30.21 -1.20 -57.29
CA GLU A 317 -30.79 0.11 -57.67
C GLU A 317 -30.34 1.20 -56.65
N PRO A 318 -30.06 2.45 -57.07
CA PRO A 318 -29.58 3.50 -56.19
C PRO A 318 -30.72 4.39 -55.66
N VAL A 319 -30.84 4.52 -54.34
CA VAL A 319 -31.57 5.62 -53.69
C VAL A 319 -30.57 6.67 -53.24
N SER A 320 -30.64 7.81 -53.91
CA SER A 320 -29.90 9.03 -53.64
C SER A 320 -30.40 9.71 -52.37
N CYS A 321 -29.53 9.83 -51.37
CA CYS A 321 -29.68 10.79 -50.27
C CYS A 321 -28.35 11.49 -50.06
N ASP A 322 -28.17 12.61 -50.76
CA ASP A 322 -27.12 13.58 -50.49
C ASP A 322 -27.36 14.23 -49.12
N THR A 323 -26.42 14.05 -48.21
CA THR A 323 -26.22 15.00 -47.11
C THR A 323 -24.72 15.15 -46.91
N HIS A 324 -24.17 16.17 -47.58
CA HIS A 324 -22.79 16.61 -47.41
C HIS A 324 -22.59 17.06 -45.95
N ILE A 325 -21.91 16.23 -45.15
CA ILE A 325 -21.23 16.68 -43.94
C ILE A 325 -19.77 16.89 -44.32
N THR A 326 -19.44 18.15 -44.58
CA THR A 326 -18.09 18.62 -44.84
C THR A 326 -17.28 18.46 -43.55
N SER A 327 -16.30 17.55 -43.58
CA SER A 327 -15.29 17.40 -42.54
C SER A 327 -14.35 18.61 -42.57
N PRO A 328 -14.21 19.39 -41.49
CA PRO A 328 -13.20 20.43 -41.43
C PRO A 328 -11.84 19.77 -41.17
N ASP A 329 -11.10 19.63 -42.26
CA ASP A 329 -9.65 19.50 -42.27
C ASP A 329 -9.07 20.83 -41.74
N GLN A 330 -8.46 20.87 -40.53
CA GLN A 330 -7.73 22.07 -40.12
C GLN A 330 -6.68 21.84 -39.03
N LYS A 331 -5.42 21.97 -39.47
CA LYS A 331 -4.22 22.34 -38.70
C LYS A 331 -4.31 23.80 -38.21
N HIS A 332 -5.27 24.12 -37.36
CA HIS A 332 -5.26 25.40 -36.64
C HIS A 332 -5.20 25.14 -35.14
N ASN A 333 -4.12 25.62 -34.52
CA ASN A 333 -4.07 25.77 -33.07
C ASN A 333 -5.20 26.73 -32.70
N PRO A 334 -6.20 26.31 -31.89
CA PRO A 334 -7.26 27.19 -31.46
C PRO A 334 -6.62 28.39 -30.76
N THR A 335 -7.09 29.57 -31.13
CA THR A 335 -6.68 30.79 -30.41
C THR A 335 -7.06 30.65 -28.94
N SER A 336 -6.33 31.29 -28.03
CA SER A 336 -6.56 31.16 -26.58
C SER A 336 -8.03 31.38 -26.18
N THR A 337 -8.76 32.21 -26.93
CA THR A 337 -10.17 32.53 -26.71
C THR A 337 -11.10 31.37 -27.03
N GLU A 338 -10.93 30.68 -28.17
CA GLU A 338 -11.75 29.54 -28.57
C GLU A 338 -11.61 28.37 -27.58
N PHE A 339 -10.41 28.20 -27.02
CA PHE A 339 -10.17 27.21 -25.98
C PHE A 339 -10.96 27.51 -24.69
N PHE A 340 -11.01 28.77 -24.26
CA PHE A 340 -11.81 29.17 -23.10
C PHE A 340 -13.31 29.03 -23.34
N GLU A 341 -13.79 29.30 -24.56
CA GLU A 341 -15.21 29.10 -24.91
C GLU A 341 -15.61 27.62 -24.87
N ILE A 342 -14.73 26.73 -25.35
CA ILE A 342 -14.93 25.27 -25.27
C ILE A 342 -14.96 24.82 -23.80
N LEU A 343 -14.02 25.29 -22.97
CA LEU A 343 -13.98 24.96 -21.54
C LEU A 343 -15.22 25.47 -20.79
N HIS A 344 -15.62 26.72 -21.05
CA HIS A 344 -16.81 27.31 -20.44
C HIS A 344 -18.08 26.55 -20.83
N SER A 345 -18.20 26.14 -22.10
CA SER A 345 -19.32 25.33 -22.58
C SER A 345 -19.37 23.96 -21.92
N ARG A 346 -18.21 23.30 -21.72
CA ARG A 346 -18.12 22.03 -20.98
C ARG A 346 -18.50 22.19 -19.52
N PHE A 347 -18.03 23.26 -18.87
CA PHE A 347 -18.36 23.56 -17.49
C PHE A 347 -19.87 23.75 -17.30
N LYS A 348 -20.50 24.53 -18.19
CA LYS A 348 -21.95 24.75 -18.18
C LYS A 348 -22.75 23.47 -18.41
N ALA A 349 -22.31 22.60 -19.31
CA ALA A 349 -22.93 21.29 -19.53
C ALA A 349 -22.82 20.39 -18.29
N GLN A 350 -21.70 20.46 -17.57
CA GLN A 350 -21.50 19.70 -16.33
C GLN A 350 -22.40 20.20 -15.19
N GLU A 351 -22.56 21.52 -15.02
CA GLU A 351 -23.50 22.09 -14.04
C GLU A 351 -24.96 21.69 -14.32
N GLN A 352 -25.37 21.65 -15.58
CA GLN A 352 -26.70 21.18 -15.98
C GLN A 352 -26.90 19.71 -15.63
N ARG A 353 -25.89 18.86 -15.87
CA ARG A 353 -25.93 17.44 -15.52
C ARG A 353 -26.05 17.24 -14.01
N ILE A 354 -25.29 17.99 -13.21
CA ILE A 354 -25.38 17.95 -11.74
C ILE A 354 -26.79 18.35 -11.29
N SER A 355 -27.33 19.45 -11.81
CA SER A 355 -28.69 19.92 -11.48
C SER A 355 -29.77 18.87 -11.79
N LEU A 356 -29.64 18.13 -12.90
CA LEU A 356 -30.56 17.04 -13.24
C LEU A 356 -30.47 15.87 -12.25
N LEU A 357 -29.26 15.47 -11.88
CA LEU A 357 -29.04 14.39 -10.89
C LEU A 357 -29.58 14.78 -9.52
N GLU A 358 -29.40 16.03 -9.09
CA GLU A 358 -29.96 16.54 -7.83
C GLU A 358 -31.49 16.56 -7.83
N ALA A 359 -32.11 16.84 -8.97
CA ALA A 359 -33.57 16.77 -9.12
C ALA A 359 -34.06 15.31 -9.05
N GLU A 360 -33.34 14.37 -9.65
CA GLU A 360 -33.65 12.94 -9.60
C GLU A 360 -33.51 12.36 -8.18
N VAL A 361 -32.42 12.70 -7.48
CA VAL A 361 -32.23 12.32 -6.06
C VAL A 361 -33.33 12.89 -5.19
N ARG A 362 -33.77 14.13 -5.43
CA ARG A 362 -34.94 14.70 -4.73
C ARG A 362 -36.21 13.91 -5.01
N LYS A 363 -36.49 13.53 -6.25
CA LYS A 363 -37.67 12.69 -6.58
C LYS A 363 -37.64 11.34 -5.86
N LEU A 364 -36.49 10.68 -5.84
CA LEU A 364 -36.33 9.39 -5.15
C LEU A 364 -36.56 9.52 -3.64
N LYS A 365 -36.03 10.59 -3.02
CA LYS A 365 -36.27 10.86 -1.58
C LYS A 365 -37.74 11.10 -1.26
N HIS A 366 -38.48 11.78 -2.13
CA HIS A 366 -39.91 12.03 -1.91
C HIS A 366 -40.77 10.80 -2.22
N GLY A 367 -40.41 9.99 -3.22
CA GLY A 367 -41.13 8.75 -3.55
C GLY A 367 -40.96 7.62 -2.53
N GLN A 368 -39.95 7.69 -1.66
CA GLN A 368 -39.73 6.71 -0.60
C GLN A 368 -40.68 6.89 0.60
N ALA A 369 -41.42 8.00 0.67
CA ALA A 369 -42.38 8.26 1.74
C ALA A 369 -43.72 7.50 1.59
N ASP A 370 -44.02 6.94 0.42
CA ASP A 370 -45.33 6.30 0.13
C ASP A 370 -45.32 4.77 0.11
N ILE A 371 -44.20 4.12 0.46
CA ILE A 371 -44.16 2.66 0.61
C ILE A 371 -44.77 2.27 1.97
N THR A 372 -46.09 2.14 1.99
CA THR A 372 -46.80 1.52 3.11
C THR A 372 -46.56 0.01 3.03
N PHE A 373 -45.63 -0.50 3.84
CA PHE A 373 -45.43 -1.93 3.98
C PHE A 373 -46.70 -2.60 4.55
N PRO A 374 -47.18 -3.71 3.95
CA PRO A 374 -48.34 -4.42 4.49
C PRO A 374 -48.00 -4.99 5.88
N PRO A 375 -48.97 -5.04 6.80
CA PRO A 375 -48.74 -5.53 8.16
C PRO A 375 -48.47 -7.04 8.13
N HIS A 376 -47.20 -7.43 8.21
CA HIS A 376 -46.81 -8.81 8.48
C HIS A 376 -46.98 -9.09 9.99
N PRO A 377 -47.70 -10.15 10.39
CA PRO A 377 -47.79 -10.56 11.78
C PRO A 377 -46.48 -11.28 12.16
N SER A 378 -45.53 -10.51 12.69
CA SER A 378 -44.33 -11.05 13.32
C SER A 378 -44.41 -10.79 14.83
N PRO A 379 -44.02 -11.74 15.70
CA PRO A 379 -44.02 -11.52 17.14
C PRO A 379 -43.05 -10.38 17.52
N PRO A 380 -43.31 -9.67 18.63
CA PRO A 380 -42.53 -8.51 19.02
C PRO A 380 -41.04 -8.85 19.17
N PRO A 381 -40.13 -7.97 18.73
CA PRO A 381 -38.71 -8.21 18.90
C PRO A 381 -38.39 -8.30 20.39
N THR A 382 -37.72 -9.38 20.75
CA THR A 382 -37.14 -9.57 22.08
C THR A 382 -36.28 -8.34 22.40
N ALA A 383 -36.53 -7.72 23.55
CA ALA A 383 -35.85 -6.52 24.00
C ALA A 383 -34.33 -6.64 23.81
N PHE A 384 -33.73 -5.62 23.19
CA PHE A 384 -32.28 -5.52 23.03
C PHE A 384 -31.63 -5.58 24.42
N ILE A 385 -30.84 -6.61 24.70
CA ILE A 385 -30.06 -6.74 25.93
C ILE A 385 -28.68 -6.15 25.64
N PRO A 386 -28.33 -4.97 26.19
CA PRO A 386 -27.00 -4.39 25.98
C PRO A 386 -25.93 -5.29 26.62
N ALA A 387 -24.80 -5.44 25.94
CA ALA A 387 -23.63 -6.08 26.54
C ALA A 387 -23.20 -5.30 27.80
N LYS A 388 -22.75 -6.01 28.85
CA LYS A 388 -22.44 -5.48 30.21
C LYS A 388 -21.50 -4.26 30.30
N ASN A 389 -20.93 -3.79 29.19
CA ASN A 389 -19.99 -2.66 29.13
C ASN A 389 -20.48 -1.53 28.21
N PHE A 390 -21.73 -1.54 27.76
CA PHE A 390 -22.31 -0.42 27.02
C PHE A 390 -22.85 0.64 28.00
N PRO A 391 -22.46 1.92 27.89
CA PRO A 391 -23.03 2.98 28.72
C PRO A 391 -24.53 3.10 28.46
N ASP A 392 -25.29 3.33 29.53
CA ASP A 392 -26.74 3.44 29.47
C ASP A 392 -27.13 4.67 28.63
N ILE A 393 -27.95 4.46 27.62
CA ILE A 393 -28.31 5.47 26.61
C ILE A 393 -29.25 6.53 27.22
N HIS A 394 -29.80 6.25 28.40
CA HIS A 394 -30.60 7.18 29.18
C HIS A 394 -29.78 8.07 30.12
N ASP A 395 -28.45 7.92 30.14
CA ASP A 395 -27.57 8.78 30.91
C ASP A 395 -27.50 10.18 30.26
N ARG A 396 -28.05 11.17 30.97
CA ARG A 396 -28.25 12.54 30.48
C ARG A 396 -26.93 13.26 30.18
N GLU A 397 -25.83 12.84 30.82
CA GLU A 397 -24.50 13.39 30.54
C GLU A 397 -23.92 12.88 29.20
N CYS A 398 -24.39 11.70 28.73
CA CYS A 398 -23.94 11.06 27.50
C CYS A 398 -24.64 11.65 26.26
N THR A 399 -25.90 12.08 26.41
CA THR A 399 -26.69 12.69 25.33
C THR A 399 -26.38 14.17 25.09
N GLU A 400 -26.00 14.92 26.13
CA GLU A 400 -25.76 16.37 26.00
C GLU A 400 -24.30 16.74 25.64
N SER A 401 -23.30 15.89 25.89
CA SER A 401 -21.88 16.27 25.71
C SER A 401 -21.23 15.75 24.42
N PHE A 402 -21.65 14.59 23.91
CA PHE A 402 -20.99 13.95 22.76
C PHE A 402 -21.60 14.37 21.40
N TRP A 403 -22.90 14.59 21.35
CA TRP A 403 -23.64 14.79 20.10
C TRP A 403 -23.84 16.25 19.68
N ASN A 404 -23.61 17.19 20.58
CA ASN A 404 -23.89 18.60 20.28
C ASN A 404 -22.80 19.23 19.40
N HIS A 405 -21.54 18.81 19.48
CA HIS A 405 -20.44 19.37 18.67
C HIS A 405 -19.37 18.33 18.26
N PRO A 406 -19.74 17.21 17.61
CA PRO A 406 -18.79 16.15 17.26
C PRO A 406 -17.71 16.58 16.27
N LEU A 407 -17.97 17.61 15.46
CA LEU A 407 -17.04 18.11 14.44
C LEU A 407 -16.09 19.20 14.95
N GLU A 408 -16.49 20.03 15.92
CA GLU A 408 -15.62 21.08 16.48
C GLU A 408 -14.47 20.47 17.29
N ARG A 409 -14.71 19.37 18.02
CA ARG A 409 -13.65 18.64 18.75
C ARG A 409 -12.65 17.91 17.84
N PHE A 410 -13.01 17.63 16.59
CA PHE A 410 -12.11 16.99 15.62
C PHE A 410 -11.24 18.01 14.87
N LEU A 411 -11.68 19.27 14.79
CA LEU A 411 -11.01 20.34 14.05
C LEU A 411 -10.17 21.27 14.94
N ASP A 412 -10.32 21.21 16.27
CA ASP A 412 -9.53 22.02 17.20
C ASP A 412 -8.15 21.39 17.51
N LEU A 413 -7.37 21.14 16.45
CA LEU A 413 -5.96 20.77 16.52
C LEU A 413 -5.02 21.99 16.53
N SER A 414 -5.59 23.19 16.73
CA SER A 414 -4.90 24.49 16.80
C SER A 414 -4.31 24.83 18.17
N CYS A 415 -4.39 23.93 19.17
CA CYS A 415 -3.88 24.17 20.54
C CYS A 415 -2.51 23.52 20.80
N LEU A 416 -1.53 23.76 19.91
CA LEU A 416 -0.13 23.37 20.10
C LEU A 416 0.86 24.47 19.66
N ASP A 417 0.49 25.75 19.84
CA ASP A 417 1.35 26.90 19.52
C ASP A 417 2.03 27.55 20.75
N ASP A 418 2.10 26.86 21.90
CA ASP A 418 2.84 27.34 23.09
C ASP A 418 4.10 26.50 23.37
N LEU A 419 5.00 26.39 22.37
CA LEU A 419 6.40 26.05 22.63
C LEU A 419 7.31 27.09 21.99
N GLU A 420 7.84 27.96 22.84
CA GLU A 420 8.82 28.99 22.51
C GLU A 420 9.99 28.43 21.68
N PRO A 421 10.43 29.15 20.63
CA PRO A 421 11.67 28.82 19.94
C PRO A 421 12.86 29.26 20.80
N VAL A 422 13.60 28.29 21.34
CA VAL A 422 14.92 28.55 21.93
C VAL A 422 15.87 28.98 20.81
N VAL A 423 16.08 30.29 20.74
CA VAL A 423 17.10 30.97 19.93
C VAL A 423 18.48 30.51 20.42
N MET A 424 19.16 29.67 19.64
CA MET A 424 20.61 29.51 19.78
C MET A 424 21.32 30.57 18.95
N SER A 425 21.74 31.63 19.64
CA SER A 425 22.65 32.64 19.14
C SER A 425 23.99 32.01 18.75
N ARG A 426 24.36 32.12 17.46
CA ARG A 426 25.75 32.00 17.01
C ARG A 426 26.51 33.24 17.45
N SER A 427 27.45 33.09 18.38
CA SER A 427 28.57 34.01 18.51
C SER A 427 29.80 33.38 17.84
N GLY A 428 30.43 34.14 16.96
CA GLY A 428 31.77 33.87 16.46
C GLY A 428 32.82 34.42 17.41
N ALA A 429 33.97 33.75 17.47
CA ALA A 429 35.29 34.34 17.71
C ALA A 429 36.38 33.32 17.32
N GLU A 430 37.16 33.73 16.32
CA GLU A 430 38.62 33.63 16.15
C GLU A 430 39.41 32.40 16.64
N GLU A 431 40.00 31.71 15.64
CA GLU A 431 41.44 31.49 15.41
C GLU A 431 42.39 31.31 16.62
N THR A 432 43.04 30.14 16.71
CA THR A 432 44.49 29.99 16.88
C THR A 432 44.98 28.52 16.79
N THR A 433 45.88 28.28 15.84
CA THR A 433 47.17 27.54 15.96
C THR A 433 47.22 26.02 16.29
N ASN A 434 47.72 25.26 15.29
CA ASN A 434 48.62 24.08 15.30
C ASN A 434 48.65 23.12 16.52
N GLN A 435 48.44 21.81 16.29
CA GLN A 435 49.48 20.76 16.23
C GLN A 435 48.88 19.34 16.25
N ALA A 436 49.59 18.42 15.59
CA ALA A 436 49.28 17.00 15.46
C ALA A 436 49.46 16.22 16.78
N SER A 437 48.61 15.22 17.02
CA SER A 437 49.01 13.81 17.28
C SER A 437 47.87 12.95 17.82
N SER A 438 47.81 11.74 17.26
CA SER A 438 47.42 10.42 17.78
C SER A 438 46.54 10.24 19.03
N ALA A 439 45.79 9.13 18.95
CA ALA A 439 45.30 8.24 20.02
C ALA A 439 43.81 8.38 20.38
N GLY A 440 43.02 7.36 20.04
CA GLY A 440 41.91 6.93 20.90
C GLY A 440 42.45 6.07 22.05
N PRO A 441 41.62 5.30 22.77
CA PRO A 441 40.18 5.42 23.06
C PRO A 441 39.94 5.52 24.59
N ILE A 442 38.76 5.92 25.10
CA ILE A 442 38.31 5.56 26.45
C ILE A 442 36.79 5.65 26.60
N LYS A 443 36.28 4.67 27.35
CA LYS A 443 34.90 4.37 27.72
C LYS A 443 34.37 5.30 28.82
N SER A 444 33.04 5.41 28.88
CA SER A 444 32.19 5.46 30.08
C SER A 444 32.59 6.38 31.24
N LEU A 445 31.78 7.41 31.52
CA LEU A 445 31.41 7.86 32.88
C LEU A 445 30.49 9.08 32.79
N ARG A 446 29.29 8.98 33.36
CA ARG A 446 28.69 10.01 34.23
C ARG A 446 27.39 9.52 34.85
N LYS A 447 27.55 8.90 36.01
CA LYS A 447 26.64 8.95 37.15
C LYS A 447 27.35 9.81 38.21
N LEU A 448 26.57 10.54 39.02
CA LEU A 448 26.95 11.44 40.12
C LEU A 448 27.23 12.89 39.70
N GLN A 449 26.28 13.78 39.94
CA GLN A 449 26.29 14.65 41.13
C GLN A 449 24.96 15.42 41.21
N ARG A 450 24.16 15.12 42.23
CA ARG A 450 23.08 15.96 42.76
C ARG A 450 23.33 16.04 44.27
N THR A 451 23.88 17.16 44.71
CA THR A 451 23.79 17.73 46.07
C THR A 451 24.23 19.19 45.93
N GLY A 452 23.47 20.11 46.55
CA GLY A 452 23.86 21.52 46.68
C GLY A 452 22.92 22.53 46.02
N ASN A 453 21.68 22.63 46.48
CA ASN A 453 21.12 23.83 47.12
C ASN A 453 19.65 23.61 47.51
#